data_AF-A0A7S0AWU2-F1
#
_entry.id   AF-A0A7S0AWU2-F1
#
_cell.length_a   1.000
_cell.length_b   1.000
_cell.length_c   1.000
_cell.angle_alpha   90.00
_cell.angle_beta   90.00
_cell.angle_gamma   90.00
#
_symmetry.space_group_name_H-M   'P 1'
#
loop_
_entity.id
_entity.type
_entity.pdbx_description
1 polymer ?
#
loop_
_entity_poly.entity_id
_entity_poly.type
_entity_poly.pdbx_seq_one_letter_code
_entity_poly.pdbx_strand_id
1 'polypeptide(L)'
;SAVAKVKDRLLADCDSGNIDAETASEIQPILSSSLLDDSSIDSASEKLHNHALKDDSSLWEARMRARELMRIMNCVQCNKCRLHGKIAVMGVSTALNLLLGQTGAGGDAKKIHRVELAALMTTLGKFATAVDYCQSMLED
;
A
#
# COMPACT_ATOMS: atom_id res chain seq x y z
N SER A 1 3.35 7.56 3.57
CA SER A 1 3.58 6.72 4.76
C SER A 1 3.95 5.28 4.39
N ALA A 2 3.05 4.40 3.90
CA ALA A 2 3.42 2.98 3.68
C ALA A 2 4.49 2.78 2.60
N VAL A 3 4.39 3.48 1.46
CA VAL A 3 5.41 3.43 0.40
C VAL A 3 6.74 4.02 0.87
N ALA A 4 6.71 5.06 1.71
CA ALA A 4 7.92 5.61 2.32
C ALA A 4 8.69 4.56 3.14
N LYS A 5 7.98 3.71 3.91
CA LYS A 5 8.60 2.60 4.66
C LYS A 5 9.30 1.53 3.79
N VAL A 6 8.96 1.44 2.50
CA VAL A 6 9.58 0.48 1.56
C VAL A 6 10.42 1.17 0.48
N LYS A 7 10.59 2.50 0.54
CA LYS A 7 11.32 3.30 -0.43
C LYS A 7 12.72 2.76 -0.67
N ASP A 8 13.51 2.60 0.39
CA ASP A 8 14.90 2.13 0.30
C ASP A 8 14.99 0.73 -0.33
N ARG A 9 14.04 -0.15 -0.01
CA ARG A 9 13.98 -1.48 -0.59
C ARG A 9 13.64 -1.42 -2.08
N LEU A 10 12.67 -0.61 -2.47
CA LEU A 10 12.28 -0.47 -3.88
C LEU A 10 13.41 0.15 -4.71
N LEU A 11 14.13 1.13 -4.17
CA LEU A 11 15.32 1.69 -4.80
C LEU A 11 16.41 0.63 -4.98
N ALA A 12 16.69 -0.16 -3.93
CA ALA A 12 17.64 -1.27 -4.03
C ALA A 12 17.21 -2.33 -5.06
N ASP A 13 15.90 -2.62 -5.17
CA ASP A 13 15.35 -3.55 -6.17
C ASP A 13 15.43 -2.99 -7.60
N CYS A 14 15.37 -1.66 -7.78
CA CYS A 14 15.67 -1.00 -9.06
C CYS A 14 17.15 -1.16 -9.43
N ASP A 15 18.05 -0.88 -8.49
CA ASP A 15 19.50 -0.90 -8.73
C ASP A 15 20.03 -2.32 -8.96
N SER A 16 19.43 -3.33 -8.34
CA SER A 16 19.83 -4.73 -8.45
C SER A 16 19.25 -5.45 -9.68
N GLY A 17 18.40 -4.79 -10.47
CA GLY A 17 17.71 -5.40 -11.62
C GLY A 17 16.61 -6.40 -11.25
N ASN A 18 16.10 -6.37 -10.00
CA ASN A 18 14.94 -7.17 -9.60
C ASN A 18 13.63 -6.61 -10.20
N ILE A 19 13.65 -5.33 -10.55
CA ILE A 19 12.65 -4.62 -11.34
C ILE A 19 13.27 -4.37 -12.71
N ASP A 20 12.51 -4.64 -13.77
CA ASP A 20 12.98 -4.41 -15.14
C ASP A 20 13.27 -2.91 -15.37
N ALA A 21 14.20 -2.62 -16.28
CA ALA A 21 14.70 -1.27 -16.48
C ALA A 21 13.61 -0.26 -16.90
N GLU A 22 12.61 -0.71 -17.65
CA GLU A 22 11.46 0.11 -18.06
C GLU A 22 10.66 0.52 -16.83
N THR A 23 10.16 -0.44 -16.05
CA THR A 23 9.40 -0.17 -14.82
C THR A 23 10.22 0.61 -13.80
N ALA A 24 11.52 0.30 -13.66
CA ALA A 24 12.42 1.00 -12.74
C ALA A 24 12.53 2.50 -13.07
N SER A 25 12.60 2.84 -14.37
CA SER A 25 12.67 4.23 -14.83
C SER A 25 11.39 5.03 -14.55
N GLU A 26 10.22 4.37 -14.53
CA GLU A 26 8.93 5.00 -14.22
C GLU A 26 8.74 5.23 -12.72
N ILE A 27 9.17 4.29 -11.87
CA ILE A 27 8.94 4.38 -10.42
C ILE A 27 10.01 5.19 -9.69
N GLN A 28 11.24 5.26 -10.20
CA GLN A 28 12.34 6.01 -9.56
C GLN A 28 11.99 7.48 -9.26
N PRO A 29 11.37 8.25 -10.18
CA PRO A 29 10.95 9.62 -9.90
C PRO A 29 9.95 9.72 -8.75
N ILE A 30 9.02 8.76 -8.65
CA ILE A 30 8.02 8.71 -7.57
C ILE A 30 8.73 8.42 -6.24
N LEU A 31 9.64 7.44 -6.23
CA LEU A 31 10.39 7.04 -5.02
C LEU A 31 11.36 8.14 -4.55
N SER A 32 11.87 8.95 -5.48
CA SER A 32 12.79 10.05 -5.19
C SER A 32 12.07 11.36 -4.87
N SER A 33 10.74 11.39 -4.89
CA SER A 33 9.96 12.57 -4.54
C SER A 33 10.18 12.95 -3.07
N SER A 34 10.39 14.25 -2.82
CA SER A 34 10.50 14.81 -1.46
C SER A 34 9.24 14.60 -0.63
N LEU A 35 8.08 14.38 -1.29
CA LEU A 35 6.82 14.09 -0.61
C LEU A 35 6.90 12.81 0.24
N LEU A 36 7.70 11.82 -0.17
CA LEU A 36 7.83 10.57 0.58
C LEU A 36 8.69 10.72 1.84
N ASP A 37 9.45 11.81 1.96
CA ASP A 37 10.28 12.13 3.12
C ASP A 37 9.59 13.14 4.06
N ASP A 38 8.44 13.69 3.66
CA ASP A 38 7.71 14.69 4.42
C ASP A 38 6.90 14.07 5.55
N SER A 39 7.15 14.50 6.79
CA SER A 39 6.44 14.03 7.99
C SER A 39 4.92 14.19 7.96
N SER A 40 4.39 15.12 7.14
CA SER A 40 2.95 15.34 6.99
C SER A 40 2.21 14.10 6.49
N ILE A 41 2.87 13.25 5.69
CA ILE A 41 2.27 12.01 5.17
C ILE A 41 2.04 10.98 6.27
N ASP A 42 2.67 11.12 7.42
CA ASP A 42 2.57 10.17 8.53
C ASP A 42 1.42 10.50 9.49
N SER A 43 0.85 11.71 9.41
CA SER A 43 -0.25 12.13 10.31
C SER A 43 -1.43 11.17 10.30
N ALA A 44 -1.83 10.68 9.13
CA ALA A 44 -2.91 9.71 9.00
C ALA A 44 -2.54 8.35 9.60
N SER A 45 -1.32 7.87 9.36
CA SER A 45 -0.85 6.60 9.91
C SER A 45 -0.62 6.64 11.41
N GLU A 46 -0.19 7.77 11.95
CA GLU A 46 0.00 7.96 13.40
C GLU A 46 -1.36 7.95 14.12
N LYS A 47 -2.36 8.67 13.60
CA LYS A 47 -3.73 8.62 14.12
C LYS A 47 -4.30 7.20 14.08
N LEU A 48 -4.07 6.48 12.99
CA LEU A 48 -4.48 5.09 12.84
C LEU A 48 -3.79 4.18 13.86
N HIS A 49 -2.48 4.33 14.03
CA HIS A 49 -1.68 3.57 15.00
C HIS A 49 -2.14 3.84 16.45
N ASN A 50 -2.28 5.11 16.82
CA ASN A 50 -2.76 5.51 18.15
C ASN A 50 -4.17 4.99 18.46
N HIS A 51 -5.02 4.85 17.44
CA HIS A 51 -6.33 4.21 17.60
C HIS A 51 -6.19 2.70 17.76
N ALA A 52 -5.41 2.05 16.90
CA ALA A 52 -5.23 0.61 16.89
C ALA A 52 -4.57 0.04 18.16
N LEU A 53 -3.79 0.85 18.89
CA LEU A 53 -3.19 0.47 20.17
C LEU A 53 -4.12 0.61 21.38
N LYS A 54 -5.31 1.21 21.23
CA LYS A 54 -6.27 1.32 22.35
C LYS A 54 -6.95 0.01 22.69
N ASP A 55 -6.95 -0.94 21.75
CA ASP A 55 -7.56 -2.25 21.89
C ASP A 55 -6.68 -3.32 21.24
N ASP A 56 -6.24 -4.28 22.04
CA ASP A 56 -5.33 -5.35 21.62
C ASP A 56 -5.90 -6.20 20.46
N SER A 57 -7.23 -6.27 20.32
CA SER A 57 -7.87 -7.06 19.27
C SER A 57 -7.94 -6.35 17.92
N SER A 58 -7.88 -5.02 17.87
CA SER A 58 -8.09 -4.23 16.65
C SER A 58 -7.10 -4.55 15.53
N LEU A 59 -5.82 -4.78 15.86
CA LEU A 59 -4.79 -5.18 14.89
C LEU A 59 -5.02 -6.58 14.32
N TRP A 60 -5.48 -7.50 15.17
CA TRP A 60 -5.89 -8.83 14.73
C TRP A 60 -7.12 -8.77 13.82
N GLU A 61 -8.14 -8.00 14.22
CA GLU A 61 -9.36 -7.84 13.44
C GLU A 61 -9.08 -7.25 12.06
N ALA A 62 -8.26 -6.21 11.96
CA ALA A 62 -7.88 -5.63 10.67
C ALA A 62 -7.24 -6.66 9.74
N ARG A 63 -6.32 -7.49 10.26
CA ARG A 63 -5.69 -8.59 9.51
C ARG A 63 -6.70 -9.65 9.09
N MET A 64 -7.62 -10.04 9.97
CA MET A 64 -8.65 -11.02 9.65
C MET A 64 -9.63 -10.49 8.60
N ARG A 65 -10.10 -9.25 8.74
CA ARG A 65 -11.00 -8.62 7.77
C ARG A 65 -10.36 -8.50 6.39
N ALA A 66 -9.06 -8.19 6.31
CA ALA A 66 -8.34 -8.20 5.02
C ALA A 66 -8.33 -9.60 4.37
N ARG A 67 -8.12 -10.68 5.15
CA ARG A 67 -8.21 -12.06 4.64
C ARG A 67 -9.63 -12.42 4.18
N GLU A 68 -10.65 -12.02 4.93
CA GLU A 68 -12.04 -12.28 4.56
C GLU A 68 -12.45 -11.49 3.31
N LEU A 69 -12.02 -10.24 3.17
CA LEU A 69 -12.20 -9.46 1.93
C LEU A 69 -11.55 -10.16 0.73
N MET A 70 -10.32 -10.68 0.87
CA MET A 70 -9.68 -11.47 -0.19
C MET A 70 -10.50 -12.71 -0.59
N ARG A 71 -11.18 -13.36 0.37
CA ARG A 71 -12.06 -14.51 0.10
C ARG A 71 -13.33 -14.07 -0.64
N ILE A 72 -13.97 -12.99 -0.21
CA ILE A 72 -15.16 -12.42 -0.87
C ILE A 72 -14.86 -12.06 -2.32
N MET A 73 -13.66 -11.55 -2.62
CA MET A 73 -13.25 -11.26 -4.00
C MET A 73 -13.32 -12.48 -4.92
N ASN A 74 -13.24 -13.72 -4.41
CA ASN A 74 -13.41 -14.92 -5.24
C ASN A 74 -14.84 -15.09 -5.79
N CYS A 75 -15.84 -14.50 -5.13
CA CYS A 75 -17.24 -14.55 -5.54
C CYS A 75 -17.60 -13.50 -6.60
N VAL A 76 -16.68 -12.60 -6.95
CA VAL A 76 -16.90 -11.59 -7.99
C VAL A 76 -16.82 -12.24 -9.37
N GLN A 77 -17.94 -12.21 -10.11
CA GLN A 77 -18.07 -12.83 -11.44
C GLN A 77 -17.30 -12.07 -12.53
N CYS A 78 -17.26 -10.74 -12.44
CA CYS A 78 -16.50 -9.89 -13.35
C CYS A 78 -14.99 -10.13 -13.16
N ASN A 79 -14.32 -10.73 -14.16
CA ASN A 79 -12.89 -11.06 -14.08
C ASN A 79 -12.00 -9.84 -13.83
N LYS A 80 -12.27 -8.71 -14.52
CA LYS A 80 -11.53 -7.45 -14.31
C LYS A 80 -11.71 -6.94 -12.89
N CYS A 81 -12.95 -6.89 -12.41
CA CYS A 81 -13.31 -6.44 -11.08
C CYS A 81 -12.66 -7.31 -10.00
N ARG A 82 -12.68 -8.64 -10.20
CA ARG A 82 -12.01 -9.60 -9.33
C ARG A 82 -10.50 -9.36 -9.24
N LEU A 83 -9.84 -9.18 -10.39
CA LEU A 83 -8.41 -8.89 -10.45
C LEU A 83 -8.07 -7.58 -9.73
N HIS A 84 -8.70 -6.48 -10.13
CA HIS A 84 -8.39 -5.16 -9.56
C HIS A 84 -8.78 -5.05 -8.09
N GLY A 85 -9.85 -5.71 -7.65
CA GLY A 85 -10.25 -5.74 -6.25
C GLY A 85 -9.30 -6.57 -5.39
N LYS A 86 -8.83 -7.74 -5.86
CA LYS A 86 -7.77 -8.50 -5.15
C LYS A 86 -6.48 -7.70 -5.00
N ILE A 87 -6.06 -7.01 -6.06
CA ILE A 87 -4.88 -6.13 -6.03
C ILE A 87 -5.07 -5.02 -4.99
N ALA A 88 -6.23 -4.37 -4.97
CA ALA A 88 -6.51 -3.28 -4.02
C ALA A 88 -6.54 -3.77 -2.56
N VAL A 89 -7.23 -4.88 -2.29
CA VAL A 89 -7.29 -5.48 -0.95
C VAL A 89 -5.89 -5.90 -0.49
N MET A 90 -5.10 -6.53 -1.37
CA MET A 90 -3.72 -6.90 -1.05
C MET A 90 -2.85 -5.68 -0.77
N GLY A 91 -2.90 -4.64 -1.62
CA GLY A 91 -2.12 -3.42 -1.42
C GLY A 91 -2.47 -2.70 -0.11
N VAL A 92 -3.76 -2.59 0.23
CA VAL A 92 -4.20 -2.03 1.53
C VAL A 92 -3.73 -2.92 2.69
N SER A 93 -3.84 -4.25 2.57
CA SER A 93 -3.37 -5.18 3.60
C SER A 93 -1.85 -5.06 3.83
N THR A 94 -1.06 -4.94 2.76
CA THR A 94 0.38 -4.73 2.83
C THR A 94 0.70 -3.38 3.46
N ALA A 95 -0.03 -2.32 3.12
CA ALA A 95 0.12 -1.00 3.75
C ALA A 95 -0.14 -1.08 5.26
N LEU A 96 -1.23 -1.73 5.69
CA LEU A 96 -1.54 -1.94 7.11
C LEU A 96 -0.46 -2.77 7.81
N ASN A 97 0.04 -3.83 7.18
CA ASN A 97 1.13 -4.62 7.74
C ASN A 97 2.42 -3.81 7.92
N LEU A 98 2.81 -2.99 6.93
CA LEU A 98 3.99 -2.12 7.03
C LEU A 98 3.83 -1.04 8.10
N LEU A 99 2.65 -0.42 8.18
CA LEU A 99 2.40 0.69 9.09
C LEU A 99 2.22 0.22 10.54
N LEU A 100 1.42 -0.82 10.75
CA LEU A 100 0.99 -1.28 12.07
C LEU A 100 1.63 -2.61 12.50
N GLY A 101 1.94 -3.51 11.57
CA GLY A 101 2.48 -4.83 11.88
C GLY A 101 1.52 -5.68 12.74
N GLN A 102 2.08 -6.60 13.53
CA GLN A 102 1.29 -7.45 14.40
C GLN A 102 1.03 -6.84 15.78
N THR A 103 1.93 -5.98 16.24
CA THR A 103 1.99 -5.44 17.61
C THR A 103 1.87 -3.92 17.66
N GLY A 104 1.62 -3.26 16.53
CA GLY A 104 1.64 -1.81 16.40
C GLY A 104 3.00 -1.25 15.98
N ALA A 105 4.11 -1.95 16.23
CA ALA A 105 5.46 -1.47 15.96
C ALA A 105 5.84 -1.36 14.46
N GLY A 106 4.90 -1.65 13.55
CA GLY A 106 5.15 -1.69 12.11
C GLY A 106 5.74 -3.02 11.65
N GLY A 107 5.55 -3.31 10.36
CA GLY A 107 6.04 -4.53 9.71
C GLY A 107 7.45 -4.35 9.14
N ASP A 108 8.19 -5.45 9.06
CA ASP A 108 9.51 -5.48 8.43
C ASP A 108 9.37 -5.40 6.89
N ALA A 109 9.88 -4.32 6.31
CA ALA A 109 9.91 -4.10 4.87
C ALA A 109 10.61 -5.22 4.09
N LYS A 110 11.59 -5.92 4.69
CA LYS A 110 12.32 -7.03 4.06
C LYS A 110 11.49 -8.31 3.95
N LYS A 111 10.47 -8.47 4.79
CA LYS A 111 9.59 -9.66 4.80
C LYS A 111 8.42 -9.57 3.82
N ILE A 112 8.21 -8.41 3.20
CA ILE A 112 7.13 -8.23 2.22
C ILE A 112 7.48 -8.96 0.93
N HIS A 113 6.56 -9.73 0.35
CA HIS A 113 6.81 -10.41 -0.91
C HIS A 113 6.76 -9.44 -2.11
N ARG A 114 7.42 -9.79 -3.22
CA ARG A 114 7.40 -8.96 -4.44
C ARG A 114 5.99 -8.67 -4.94
N VAL A 115 5.09 -9.65 -4.85
CA VAL A 115 3.68 -9.50 -5.25
C VAL A 115 2.96 -8.49 -4.36
N GLU A 116 3.27 -8.46 -3.05
CA GLU A 116 2.71 -7.49 -2.12
C GLU A 116 3.23 -6.08 -2.40
N LEU A 117 4.52 -5.92 -2.72
CA LEU A 117 5.09 -4.64 -3.16
C LEU A 117 4.43 -4.14 -4.45
N ALA A 118 4.27 -5.01 -5.45
CA ALA A 118 3.60 -4.66 -6.70
C ALA A 118 2.14 -4.27 -6.46
N ALA A 119 1.43 -4.99 -5.59
CA ALA A 119 0.06 -4.66 -5.20
C ALA A 119 -0.04 -3.33 -4.46
N LEU A 120 0.91 -3.02 -3.56
CA LEU A 120 0.99 -1.74 -2.86
C LEU A 120 1.19 -0.58 -3.84
N MET A 121 2.18 -0.66 -4.74
CA MET A 121 2.45 0.38 -5.73
C MET A 121 1.28 0.56 -6.71
N THR A 122 0.71 -0.54 -7.19
CA THR A 122 -0.47 -0.49 -8.08
C THR A 122 -1.68 0.14 -7.37
N THR A 123 -1.85 -0.14 -6.07
CA THR A 123 -2.96 0.44 -5.29
C THR A 123 -2.74 1.93 -5.04
N LEU A 124 -1.49 2.36 -4.78
CA LEU A 124 -1.15 3.78 -4.73
C LEU A 124 -1.51 4.49 -6.04
N GLY A 125 -1.13 3.92 -7.19
CA GLY A 125 -1.46 4.47 -8.50
C GLY A 125 -2.97 4.61 -8.72
N LYS A 126 -3.76 3.60 -8.34
CA LYS A 126 -5.24 3.67 -8.41
C LYS A 126 -5.82 4.79 -7.57
N PHE A 127 -5.30 5.00 -6.35
CA PHE A 127 -5.76 6.09 -5.50
C PHE A 127 -5.34 7.46 -6.05
N ALA A 128 -4.14 7.58 -6.60
CA ALA A 128 -3.70 8.81 -7.25
C ALA A 128 -4.62 9.17 -8.43
N THR A 129 -4.94 8.21 -9.31
CA THR A 129 -5.91 8.42 -10.41
C THR A 129 -7.30 8.76 -9.90
N ALA A 130 -7.75 8.15 -8.80
CA ALA A 130 -9.05 8.47 -8.22
C ALA A 130 -9.11 9.91 -7.67
N VAL A 131 -8.02 10.39 -7.04
CA VAL A 131 -7.93 11.78 -6.56
C VAL A 131 -7.95 12.76 -7.73
N ASP A 132 -7.15 12.51 -8.77
CA ASP A 132 -7.11 13.32 -9.99
C ASP A 132 -8.50 13.43 -10.65
N TYR A 133 -9.19 12.30 -10.76
CA TYR A 133 -10.56 12.26 -11.28
C TYR A 133 -11.56 13.05 -10.40
N CYS A 134 -11.45 12.95 -9.07
CA CYS A 134 -12.30 13.74 -8.18
C CYS A 134 -12.03 15.24 -8.30
N GLN A 135 -10.78 15.65 -8.55
CA GLN A 135 -10.43 17.06 -8.75
C GLN A 135 -11.00 17.58 -10.06
N SER A 136 -10.87 16.83 -11.16
CA SER A 136 -11.44 17.25 -12.45
C SER A 136 -12.95 17.43 -12.39
N MET A 137 -13.65 16.58 -11.63
CA MET A 137 -15.11 16.69 -11.43
C MET A 137 -15.56 17.91 -10.61
N LEU A 138 -14.66 18.52 -9.82
CA LEU A 138 -14.99 19.71 -9.01
C LEU A 138 -14.77 21.01 -9.79
N GLU A 139 -14.04 20.96 -10.89
CA GLU A 139 -13.76 22.09 -11.77
C GLU A 139 -14.85 22.30 -12.84
N ASP A 140 -15.68 21.27 -13.09
CA ASP A 140 -16.86 21.27 -13.96
C ASP A 140 -18.15 21.71 -13.21
#